data_AF-U6K9X5-F1
#
_entry.id   AF-U6K9X5-F1
#
_cell.length_a   1.000
_cell.length_b   1.000
_cell.length_c   1.000
_cell.angle_alpha   90.00
_cell.angle_beta   90.00
_cell.angle_gamma   90.00
#
_symmetry.space_group_name_H-M   'P 1'
#
loop_
_entity.id
_entity.type
_entity.pdbx_description
1 polymer ?
#
loop_
_entity_poly.entity_id
_entity_poly.type
_entity_poly.pdbx_seq_one_letter_code
_entity_poly.pdbx_strand_id
1 'polypeptide(L)'
;MFSLSRGTAHQCQPCPPGKLCSDPGITNADTPCPQGSYCPPGDRANQTATAVTTCPAGYYCPEGSVEPIPCPPGKLCPTSGLSTADMQCPGGVLCGAGSSSLETATPCPVGYVCGAGAVFPVPCPRGTYGSQAGYGSSVQCRPCPGGQYCDGSTAGEITGACMAGYYCEEGSTSPRGALCPKGKVCPPQSSAPQDCPPGYSTFAAGASTCSRCVAGTSCTGGDVGPCPAGSYCDGENNAQLCPPGKYMPFEGATNADACLPCPEGTVRLHRSGRELSACDPCPEGSYCPSPGLTREVGKCSVGFYCPEGSTEIAGNICPAGSRCGSGEAEPQACQAGARGPAVLSVFEFSAAVIRPEGVPTSAAAAAAVAAAAAAAAVVAAAAAAVVAAAAAAVAVEAAETAGFQFVVQSLCMRRL
;
A
#
# COMPACT_ATOMS: atom_id res chain seq x y z
N MET A 1 -25.01 -34.19 -115.86
CA MET A 1 -24.60 -34.62 -114.51
C MET A 1 -23.39 -33.80 -114.10
N PHE A 2 -23.43 -33.23 -112.90
CA PHE A 2 -22.37 -32.46 -112.17
C PHE A 2 -22.02 -31.07 -112.74
N SER A 3 -21.91 -29.98 -111.97
CA SER A 3 -21.99 -29.76 -110.51
C SER A 3 -22.43 -28.31 -110.25
N LEU A 4 -23.45 -28.12 -109.41
CA LEU A 4 -23.70 -26.84 -108.74
C LEU A 4 -22.58 -26.63 -107.72
N SER A 5 -21.66 -25.71 -107.98
CA SER A 5 -20.69 -25.25 -106.98
C SER A 5 -21.43 -24.47 -105.90
N ARG A 6 -21.55 -25.10 -104.72
CA ARG A 6 -21.95 -24.47 -103.46
C ARG A 6 -21.26 -23.11 -103.32
N GLY A 7 -22.05 -22.04 -103.26
CA GLY A 7 -21.58 -20.77 -102.71
C GLY A 7 -21.07 -21.03 -101.30
N THR A 8 -19.81 -20.73 -101.07
CA THR A 8 -19.19 -20.79 -99.75
C THR A 8 -19.95 -19.85 -98.83
N ALA A 9 -20.63 -20.42 -97.84
CA ALA A 9 -21.15 -19.68 -96.71
C ALA A 9 -20.02 -18.80 -96.16
N HIS A 10 -20.22 -17.48 -96.13
CA HIS A 10 -19.39 -16.59 -95.34
C HIS A 10 -19.32 -17.18 -93.94
N GLN A 11 -18.12 -17.60 -93.54
CA GLN A 11 -17.87 -18.06 -92.18
C GLN A 11 -18.19 -16.89 -91.27
N CYS A 12 -19.33 -16.95 -90.57
CA CYS A 12 -19.62 -16.02 -89.51
C CYS A 12 -18.47 -16.13 -88.50
N GLN A 13 -17.57 -15.13 -88.50
CA GLN A 13 -16.53 -15.07 -87.48
C GLN A 13 -17.22 -14.88 -86.12
N PRO A 14 -16.84 -15.66 -85.10
CA PRO A 14 -17.43 -15.53 -83.78
C PRO A 14 -17.15 -14.15 -83.23
N CYS A 15 -18.14 -13.57 -82.54
CA CYS A 15 -17.95 -12.33 -81.79
C CYS A 15 -16.81 -12.53 -80.79
N PRO A 16 -15.74 -11.71 -80.85
CA PRO A 16 -14.65 -11.82 -79.90
C PRO A 16 -15.17 -11.57 -78.48
N PRO A 17 -14.69 -12.33 -77.48
CA PRO A 17 -15.13 -12.17 -76.10
C PRO A 17 -14.87 -10.73 -75.62
N GLY A 18 -15.81 -10.17 -74.84
CA GLY A 18 -15.67 -8.82 -74.28
C GLY A 18 -16.01 -7.68 -75.24
N LYS A 19 -16.53 -7.98 -76.44
CA LYS A 19 -17.01 -6.96 -77.40
C LYS A 19 -18.49 -7.12 -77.75
N LEU A 20 -19.14 -6.01 -78.10
CA LEU A 20 -20.53 -6.00 -78.58
C LEU A 20 -20.61 -6.31 -80.08
N CYS A 21 -21.51 -7.21 -80.43
CA CYS A 21 -22.00 -7.40 -81.80
C CYS A 21 -23.49 -7.05 -81.84
N SER A 22 -23.81 -5.86 -82.33
CA SER A 22 -25.20 -5.36 -82.37
C SER A 22 -26.01 -5.93 -83.55
N ASP A 23 -25.36 -6.33 -84.65
CA ASP A 23 -26.02 -6.90 -85.84
C ASP A 23 -25.38 -8.23 -86.31
N PRO A 24 -26.17 -9.16 -86.87
CA PRO A 24 -25.64 -10.37 -87.51
C PRO A 24 -24.77 -10.03 -88.73
N GLY A 25 -23.51 -10.47 -88.73
CA GLY A 25 -22.63 -10.41 -89.92
C GLY A 25 -21.62 -9.26 -89.94
N ILE A 26 -21.46 -8.49 -88.86
CA ILE A 26 -20.39 -7.48 -88.75
C ILE A 26 -19.03 -8.18 -88.57
N THR A 27 -18.07 -7.90 -89.46
CA THR A 27 -16.72 -8.50 -89.43
C THR A 27 -15.74 -7.78 -88.49
N ASN A 28 -16.09 -6.59 -88.00
CA ASN A 28 -15.32 -5.84 -87.01
C ASN A 28 -16.24 -5.42 -85.86
N ALA A 29 -16.32 -6.25 -84.83
CA ALA A 29 -16.79 -5.81 -83.52
C ALA A 29 -15.65 -4.98 -82.90
N ASP A 30 -15.72 -3.65 -83.01
CA ASP A 30 -14.75 -2.75 -82.38
C ASP A 30 -15.21 -2.17 -81.06
N THR A 31 -16.52 -2.25 -80.77
CA THR A 31 -17.10 -1.70 -79.54
C THR A 31 -16.83 -2.62 -78.34
N PRO A 32 -16.02 -2.20 -77.36
CA PRO A 32 -15.83 -2.96 -76.12
C PRO A 32 -17.11 -3.00 -75.28
N CYS A 33 -17.25 -4.03 -74.46
CA CYS A 33 -18.37 -4.15 -73.52
C CYS A 33 -18.40 -2.91 -72.60
N PRO A 34 -19.56 -2.24 -72.44
CA PRO A 34 -19.65 -1.02 -71.65
C PRO A 34 -19.31 -1.29 -70.18
N GLN A 35 -18.65 -0.32 -69.56
CA GLN A 35 -18.32 -0.36 -68.14
C GLN A 35 -19.56 -0.66 -67.27
N GLY A 36 -19.38 -1.41 -66.19
CA GLY A 36 -20.49 -1.82 -65.32
C GLY A 36 -21.34 -2.98 -65.87
N SER A 37 -20.98 -3.54 -67.03
CA SER A 37 -21.61 -4.72 -67.61
C SER A 37 -20.57 -5.72 -68.07
N TYR A 38 -20.97 -7.00 -68.18
CA TYR A 38 -20.14 -8.04 -68.79
C TYR A 38 -20.88 -8.67 -69.98
N CYS A 39 -20.07 -9.14 -70.93
CA CYS A 39 -20.52 -9.67 -72.21
C CYS A 39 -20.01 -11.11 -72.34
N PRO A 40 -20.80 -12.12 -71.92
CA PRO A 40 -20.39 -13.52 -71.99
C PRO A 40 -20.19 -13.95 -73.46
N PRO A 41 -19.41 -15.02 -73.71
CA PRO A 41 -19.24 -15.56 -75.06
C PRO A 41 -20.61 -15.90 -75.67
N GLY A 42 -20.94 -15.33 -76.83
CA GLY A 42 -22.19 -15.63 -77.53
C GLY A 42 -22.22 -17.06 -78.07
N ASP A 43 -23.38 -17.72 -78.00
CA ASP A 43 -23.58 -19.06 -78.56
C ASP A 43 -23.44 -19.04 -80.10
N ARG A 44 -22.49 -19.82 -80.62
CA ARG A 44 -22.18 -19.96 -82.06
C ARG A 44 -23.37 -20.37 -82.97
N ALA A 45 -24.51 -20.73 -82.38
CA ALA A 45 -25.66 -21.28 -83.09
C ALA A 45 -26.80 -20.28 -83.31
N ASN A 46 -26.83 -19.14 -82.62
CA ASN A 46 -27.93 -18.20 -82.70
C ASN A 46 -27.40 -16.80 -82.97
N GLN A 47 -27.89 -16.14 -84.03
CA GLN A 47 -27.50 -14.79 -84.45
C GLN A 47 -28.02 -13.71 -83.49
N THR A 48 -28.06 -14.01 -82.19
CA THR A 48 -28.60 -13.12 -81.16
C THR A 48 -27.48 -12.20 -80.69
N ALA A 49 -27.79 -10.91 -80.57
CA ALA A 49 -26.87 -9.91 -80.06
C ALA A 49 -26.24 -10.35 -78.73
N THR A 50 -24.96 -10.04 -78.52
CA THR A 50 -24.29 -10.29 -77.23
C THR A 50 -25.12 -9.70 -76.11
N ALA A 51 -25.63 -10.54 -75.19
CA ALA A 51 -26.46 -10.09 -74.09
C ALA A 51 -25.62 -9.28 -73.10
N VAL A 52 -25.74 -7.95 -73.15
CA VAL A 52 -25.11 -7.06 -72.19
C VAL A 52 -25.79 -7.27 -70.84
N THR A 53 -25.08 -7.88 -69.91
CA THR A 53 -25.61 -8.20 -68.58
C THR A 53 -25.00 -7.27 -67.55
N THR A 54 -25.84 -6.61 -66.75
CA THR A 54 -25.40 -5.75 -65.65
C THR A 54 -24.54 -6.55 -64.68
N CYS A 55 -23.40 -5.99 -64.28
CA CYS A 55 -22.52 -6.63 -63.30
C CYS A 55 -23.29 -6.88 -61.98
N PRO A 56 -23.37 -8.11 -61.47
CA PRO A 56 -24.08 -8.39 -60.22
C PRO A 56 -23.35 -7.79 -59.01
N ALA A 57 -24.08 -7.56 -57.90
CA ALA A 57 -23.46 -7.13 -56.65
C ALA A 57 -22.43 -8.17 -56.15
N GLY A 58 -21.36 -7.71 -55.51
CA GLY A 58 -20.20 -8.53 -55.16
C GLY A 58 -19.15 -8.65 -56.27
N TYR A 59 -19.41 -8.07 -57.45
CA TYR A 59 -18.51 -8.08 -58.60
C TYR A 59 -18.37 -6.68 -59.20
N TYR A 60 -17.30 -6.46 -59.96
CA TYR A 60 -17.09 -5.26 -60.77
C TYR A 60 -16.66 -5.64 -62.19
N CYS A 61 -17.00 -4.78 -63.15
CA CYS A 61 -16.84 -5.05 -64.57
C CYS A 61 -16.23 -3.81 -65.26
N PRO A 62 -14.89 -3.73 -65.41
CA PRO A 62 -14.25 -2.72 -66.24
C PRO A 62 -14.65 -2.86 -67.72
N GLU A 63 -14.34 -1.86 -68.54
CA GLU A 63 -14.60 -1.89 -69.98
C GLU A 63 -13.99 -3.14 -70.63
N GLY A 64 -14.78 -3.83 -71.46
CA GLY A 64 -14.37 -5.06 -72.14
C GLY A 64 -14.48 -6.35 -71.30
N SER A 65 -15.18 -6.32 -70.15
CA SER A 65 -15.35 -7.51 -69.31
C SER A 65 -16.12 -8.63 -70.00
N VAL A 66 -15.53 -9.83 -70.04
CA VAL A 66 -16.16 -11.05 -70.57
C VAL A 66 -17.00 -11.73 -69.49
N GLU A 67 -16.51 -11.70 -68.25
CA GLU A 67 -17.12 -12.31 -67.07
C GLU A 67 -16.98 -11.32 -65.90
N PRO A 68 -17.88 -11.39 -64.91
CA PRO A 68 -17.82 -10.51 -63.75
C PRO A 68 -16.59 -10.82 -62.88
N ILE A 69 -15.83 -9.79 -62.49
CA ILE A 69 -14.63 -9.94 -61.66
C ILE A 69 -15.02 -9.82 -60.19
N PRO A 70 -14.68 -10.79 -59.31
CA PRO A 70 -15.06 -10.73 -57.91
C PRO A 70 -14.47 -9.51 -57.24
N CYS A 71 -15.24 -8.88 -56.34
CA CYS A 71 -14.77 -7.76 -55.55
C CYS A 71 -13.48 -8.17 -54.81
N PRO A 72 -12.38 -7.42 -54.92
CA PRO A 72 -11.14 -7.79 -54.27
C PRO A 72 -11.29 -7.72 -52.74
N PRO A 73 -10.54 -8.54 -51.98
CA PRO A 73 -10.59 -8.50 -50.53
C PRO A 73 -10.22 -7.10 -50.01
N GLY A 74 -10.87 -6.66 -48.93
CA GLY A 74 -10.75 -5.30 -48.41
C GLY A 74 -11.58 -4.25 -49.16
N LYS A 75 -12.31 -4.63 -50.21
CA LYS A 75 -13.30 -3.76 -50.88
C LYS A 75 -14.72 -4.29 -50.67
N LEU A 76 -15.70 -3.42 -50.86
CA LEU A 76 -17.12 -3.72 -50.77
C LEU A 76 -17.79 -3.31 -52.08
N CYS A 77 -18.52 -4.23 -52.72
CA CYS A 77 -19.19 -3.98 -53.98
C CYS A 77 -20.72 -4.17 -53.82
N PRO A 78 -21.43 -3.21 -53.17
CA PRO A 78 -22.80 -3.43 -52.72
C PRO A 78 -23.86 -3.25 -53.79
N THR A 79 -23.52 -2.58 -54.89
CA THR A 79 -24.45 -2.21 -55.96
C THR A 79 -24.13 -3.00 -57.22
N SER A 80 -25.16 -3.43 -57.95
CA SER A 80 -25.00 -3.94 -59.30
C SER A 80 -24.57 -2.81 -60.25
N GLY A 81 -23.86 -3.14 -61.33
CA GLY A 81 -23.43 -2.17 -62.35
C GLY A 81 -22.11 -1.47 -62.05
N LEU A 82 -21.32 -1.95 -61.09
CA LEU A 82 -20.03 -1.35 -60.73
C LEU A 82 -18.99 -1.58 -61.83
N SER A 83 -18.35 -0.51 -62.28
CA SER A 83 -17.20 -0.56 -63.19
C SER A 83 -15.86 -0.67 -62.47
N THR A 84 -15.79 -0.22 -61.22
CA THR A 84 -14.60 -0.18 -60.36
C THR A 84 -14.95 -0.59 -58.92
N ALA A 85 -13.95 -1.11 -58.20
CA ALA A 85 -14.08 -1.49 -56.79
C ALA A 85 -13.49 -0.39 -55.86
N ASP A 86 -14.11 0.80 -55.88
CA ASP A 86 -13.56 1.96 -55.17
C ASP A 86 -13.87 1.94 -53.67
N MET A 87 -15.04 1.45 -53.29
CA MET A 87 -15.52 1.46 -51.92
C MET A 87 -14.69 0.54 -51.02
N GLN A 88 -14.02 1.15 -50.05
CA GLN A 88 -13.22 0.45 -49.05
C GLN A 88 -14.13 -0.24 -48.03
N CYS A 89 -13.71 -1.42 -47.59
CA CYS A 89 -14.34 -2.07 -46.44
C CYS A 89 -14.20 -1.14 -45.22
N PRO A 90 -15.28 -0.85 -44.48
CA PRO A 90 -15.21 0.04 -43.33
C PRO A 90 -14.32 -0.58 -42.22
N GLY A 91 -13.71 0.29 -41.42
CA GLY A 91 -12.89 -0.16 -40.29
C GLY A 91 -13.71 -0.95 -39.26
N GLY A 92 -13.06 -1.92 -38.62
CA GLY A 92 -13.68 -2.81 -37.63
C GLY A 92 -14.26 -4.09 -38.22
N VAL A 93 -14.30 -4.24 -39.55
CA VAL A 93 -14.72 -5.47 -40.22
C VAL A 93 -13.73 -5.85 -41.32
N LEU A 94 -13.73 -7.13 -41.69
CA LEU A 94 -12.93 -7.70 -42.76
C LEU A 94 -13.85 -8.18 -43.87
N CYS A 95 -13.69 -7.61 -45.06
CA CYS A 95 -14.41 -7.99 -46.27
C CYS A 95 -13.57 -8.98 -47.07
N GLY A 96 -14.12 -10.16 -47.33
CA GLY A 96 -13.50 -11.19 -48.16
C GLY A 96 -13.61 -10.88 -49.66
N ALA A 97 -13.08 -11.78 -50.49
CA ALA A 97 -13.30 -11.70 -51.93
C ALA A 97 -14.81 -11.90 -52.24
N GLY A 98 -15.36 -11.08 -53.12
CA GLY A 98 -16.76 -11.14 -53.52
C GLY A 98 -17.76 -10.51 -52.54
N SER A 99 -17.30 -9.74 -51.55
CA SER A 99 -18.19 -9.10 -50.57
C SER A 99 -19.17 -8.10 -51.22
N SER A 100 -20.45 -8.44 -51.16
CA SER A 100 -21.58 -7.62 -51.65
C SER A 100 -22.34 -6.90 -50.53
N SER A 101 -22.13 -7.27 -49.27
CA SER A 101 -22.76 -6.59 -48.14
C SER A 101 -21.91 -6.72 -46.87
N LEU A 102 -22.11 -5.81 -45.93
CA LEU A 102 -21.48 -5.89 -44.61
C LEU A 102 -22.00 -7.06 -43.75
N GLU A 103 -23.13 -7.66 -44.12
CA GLU A 103 -23.63 -8.87 -43.45
C GLU A 103 -22.72 -10.08 -43.70
N THR A 104 -22.03 -10.09 -44.84
CA THR A 104 -21.01 -11.11 -45.17
C THR A 104 -19.63 -10.77 -44.60
N ALA A 105 -19.47 -9.59 -43.99
CA ALA A 105 -18.19 -9.17 -43.42
C ALA A 105 -17.96 -9.82 -42.06
N THR A 106 -16.72 -10.20 -41.79
CA THR A 106 -16.34 -10.78 -40.49
C THR A 106 -15.91 -9.66 -39.55
N PRO A 107 -16.41 -9.59 -38.30
CA PRO A 107 -15.93 -8.59 -37.35
C PRO A 107 -14.44 -8.76 -37.09
N CYS A 108 -13.73 -7.65 -36.87
CA CYS A 108 -12.32 -7.69 -36.52
C CYS A 108 -12.13 -8.52 -35.24
N PRO A 109 -11.24 -9.52 -35.22
CA PRO A 109 -11.10 -10.41 -34.07
C PRO A 109 -10.62 -9.67 -32.81
N VAL A 110 -10.99 -10.19 -31.65
CA VAL A 110 -10.58 -9.66 -30.34
C VAL A 110 -9.05 -9.60 -30.27
N GLY A 111 -8.51 -8.49 -29.76
CA GLY A 111 -7.06 -8.26 -29.68
C GLY A 111 -6.41 -7.67 -30.93
N TYR A 112 -7.18 -7.46 -31.99
CA TYR A 112 -6.70 -6.92 -33.26
C TYR A 112 -7.48 -5.67 -33.68
N VAL A 113 -6.89 -4.96 -34.62
CA VAL A 113 -7.39 -3.74 -35.24
C VAL A 113 -7.41 -3.95 -36.75
N CYS A 114 -8.52 -3.59 -37.37
CA CYS A 114 -8.76 -3.71 -38.80
C CYS A 114 -9.13 -2.33 -39.34
N GLY A 115 -8.15 -1.61 -39.88
CA GLY A 115 -8.38 -0.31 -40.53
C GLY A 115 -9.29 -0.42 -41.76
N ALA A 116 -9.71 0.72 -42.30
CA ALA A 116 -10.49 0.74 -43.53
C ALA A 116 -9.70 0.07 -44.68
N GLY A 117 -10.33 -0.90 -45.35
CA GLY A 117 -9.71 -1.70 -46.40
C GLY A 117 -8.69 -2.73 -45.91
N ALA A 118 -8.63 -3.02 -44.61
CA ALA A 118 -7.75 -4.07 -44.09
C ALA A 118 -8.16 -5.45 -44.63
N VAL A 119 -7.17 -6.17 -45.14
CA VAL A 119 -7.31 -7.58 -45.57
C VAL A 119 -6.85 -8.54 -44.47
N PHE A 120 -5.98 -8.06 -43.57
CA PHE A 120 -5.47 -8.82 -42.44
C PHE A 120 -5.59 -8.00 -41.14
N PRO A 121 -5.95 -8.64 -40.02
CA PRO A 121 -5.99 -8.00 -38.72
C PRO A 121 -4.58 -7.70 -38.19
N VAL A 122 -4.38 -6.53 -37.61
CA VAL A 122 -3.11 -6.12 -36.99
C VAL A 122 -3.28 -6.16 -35.47
N PRO A 123 -2.39 -6.83 -34.70
CA PRO A 123 -2.54 -6.90 -33.26
C PRO A 123 -2.48 -5.52 -32.62
N CYS A 124 -3.17 -5.34 -31.50
CA CYS A 124 -3.01 -4.14 -30.67
C CYS A 124 -1.52 -3.94 -30.31
N PRO A 125 -1.03 -2.68 -30.28
CA PRO A 125 0.36 -2.42 -29.96
C PRO A 125 0.71 -2.90 -28.54
N ARG A 126 1.98 -3.30 -28.32
CA ARG A 126 2.45 -3.72 -27.00
C ARG A 126 2.16 -2.63 -25.96
N GLY A 127 1.78 -3.05 -24.76
CA GLY A 127 1.32 -2.14 -23.70
C GLY A 127 -0.15 -1.80 -23.81
N THR A 128 -0.85 -2.30 -24.83
CA THR A 128 -2.31 -2.20 -24.94
C THR A 128 -2.91 -3.59 -25.18
N TYR A 129 -4.22 -3.71 -24.95
CA TYR A 129 -4.99 -4.92 -25.22
C TYR A 129 -6.35 -4.55 -25.81
N GLY A 130 -6.88 -5.43 -26.65
CA GLY A 130 -8.19 -5.24 -27.28
C GLY A 130 -9.22 -6.21 -26.74
N SER A 131 -9.99 -5.81 -25.73
CA SER A 131 -10.95 -6.70 -25.04
C SER A 131 -12.25 -6.97 -25.82
N GLN A 132 -12.43 -6.36 -26.98
CA GLN A 132 -13.63 -6.47 -27.80
C GLN A 132 -13.27 -6.67 -29.26
N ALA A 133 -14.19 -7.31 -29.99
CA ALA A 133 -14.13 -7.41 -31.44
C ALA A 133 -14.54 -6.07 -32.08
N GLY A 134 -14.21 -5.90 -33.36
CA GLY A 134 -14.70 -4.78 -34.16
C GLY A 134 -13.87 -3.50 -34.07
N TYR A 135 -12.63 -3.56 -33.61
CA TYR A 135 -11.78 -2.36 -33.54
C TYR A 135 -11.30 -1.96 -34.94
N GLY A 136 -11.65 -0.73 -35.32
CA GLY A 136 -11.26 -0.10 -36.59
C GLY A 136 -10.00 0.75 -36.49
N SER A 137 -9.56 1.08 -35.27
CA SER A 137 -8.37 1.89 -35.01
C SER A 137 -7.64 1.43 -33.74
N SER A 138 -6.33 1.61 -33.70
CA SER A 138 -5.48 1.29 -32.54
C SER A 138 -5.80 2.16 -31.32
N VAL A 139 -6.44 3.32 -31.51
CA VAL A 139 -6.92 4.18 -30.42
C VAL A 139 -7.99 3.47 -29.58
N GLN A 140 -8.68 2.48 -30.15
CA GLN A 140 -9.66 1.67 -29.42
C GLN A 140 -9.00 0.59 -28.54
N CYS A 141 -7.72 0.29 -28.74
CA CYS A 141 -6.97 -0.58 -27.85
C CYS A 141 -6.80 0.11 -26.49
N ARG A 142 -7.13 -0.58 -25.41
CA ARG A 142 -7.03 -0.03 -24.06
C ARG A 142 -5.60 -0.21 -23.53
N PRO A 143 -5.04 0.78 -22.83
CA PRO A 143 -3.75 0.62 -22.19
C PRO A 143 -3.82 -0.48 -21.12
N CYS A 144 -2.72 -1.22 -20.98
CA CYS A 144 -2.62 -2.28 -19.98
C CYS A 144 -2.75 -1.65 -18.58
N PRO A 145 -3.64 -2.15 -17.71
CA PRO A 145 -3.82 -1.57 -16.39
C PRO A 145 -2.54 -1.70 -15.56
N GLY A 146 -2.29 -0.71 -14.69
CA GLY A 146 -1.17 -0.76 -13.76
C GLY A 146 -1.19 -2.03 -12.91
N GLY A 147 -0.01 -2.55 -12.59
CA GLY A 147 0.19 -3.81 -11.90
C GLY A 147 0.12 -5.03 -12.81
N GLN A 148 -0.15 -4.86 -14.09
CA GLN A 148 -0.17 -5.92 -15.08
C GLN A 148 0.65 -5.52 -16.31
N TYR A 149 0.91 -6.48 -17.20
CA TYR A 149 1.64 -6.22 -18.43
C TYR A 149 0.99 -6.90 -19.65
N CYS A 150 1.16 -6.27 -20.80
CA CYS A 150 0.61 -6.69 -22.08
C CYS A 150 1.77 -6.74 -23.09
N ASP A 151 2.33 -7.92 -23.29
CA ASP A 151 3.48 -8.13 -24.18
C ASP A 151 3.07 -8.47 -25.63
N GLY A 152 1.77 -8.62 -25.89
CA GLY A 152 1.23 -8.95 -27.22
C GLY A 152 1.32 -10.43 -27.58
N SER A 153 1.74 -11.31 -26.67
CA SER A 153 1.66 -12.77 -26.86
C SER A 153 0.22 -13.30 -26.77
N THR A 154 -0.61 -12.65 -25.95
CA THR A 154 -2.03 -12.92 -25.78
C THR A 154 -2.85 -11.83 -26.45
N ALA A 155 -3.37 -12.12 -27.64
CA ALA A 155 -4.20 -11.16 -28.36
C ALA A 155 -5.51 -10.89 -27.58
N GLY A 156 -5.70 -9.66 -27.13
CA GLY A 156 -6.96 -9.18 -26.55
C GLY A 156 -7.14 -9.41 -25.06
N GLU A 157 -6.19 -10.10 -24.42
CA GLU A 157 -6.14 -10.31 -22.98
C GLU A 157 -4.85 -9.78 -22.39
N ILE A 158 -4.91 -9.48 -21.10
CA ILE A 158 -3.74 -9.08 -20.33
C ILE A 158 -2.83 -10.31 -20.17
N THR A 159 -1.55 -10.16 -20.48
CA THR A 159 -0.60 -11.28 -20.49
C THR A 159 -0.35 -11.83 -19.10
N GLY A 160 -0.23 -10.96 -18.10
CA GLY A 160 -0.11 -11.39 -16.72
C GLY A 160 0.13 -10.27 -15.72
N ALA A 161 0.29 -10.65 -14.47
CA ALA A 161 0.60 -9.75 -13.37
C ALA A 161 2.08 -9.32 -13.36
N CYS A 162 2.34 -8.14 -12.81
CA CYS A 162 3.70 -7.66 -12.56
C CYS A 162 4.42 -8.59 -11.58
N MET A 163 5.70 -8.83 -11.84
CA MET A 163 6.55 -9.68 -11.01
C MET A 163 6.83 -9.02 -9.65
N ALA A 164 6.89 -9.82 -8.60
CA ALA A 164 7.27 -9.37 -7.27
C ALA A 164 8.66 -8.70 -7.30
N GLY A 165 8.82 -7.60 -6.55
CA GLY A 165 10.04 -6.78 -6.58
C GLY A 165 10.10 -5.79 -7.76
N TYR A 166 9.10 -5.78 -8.63
CA TYR A 166 8.91 -4.79 -9.67
C TYR A 166 7.52 -4.17 -9.55
N TYR A 167 7.36 -2.97 -10.09
CA TYR A 167 6.06 -2.35 -10.27
C TYR A 167 5.87 -2.01 -11.75
N CYS A 168 4.64 -2.15 -12.21
CA CYS A 168 4.27 -1.97 -13.60
C CYS A 168 3.29 -0.79 -13.69
N GLU A 169 3.73 0.30 -14.29
CA GLU A 169 2.84 1.43 -14.58
C GLU A 169 1.84 1.05 -15.69
N GLU A 170 0.86 1.93 -15.91
CA GLU A 170 -0.08 1.77 -17.02
C GLU A 170 0.69 1.65 -18.35
N GLY A 171 0.28 0.70 -19.19
CA GLY A 171 0.93 0.45 -20.47
C GLY A 171 2.19 -0.42 -20.40
N SER A 172 2.48 -1.09 -19.27
CA SER A 172 3.64 -1.96 -19.17
C SER A 172 3.62 -3.10 -20.20
N THR A 173 4.78 -3.37 -20.79
CA THR A 173 4.99 -4.40 -21.82
C THR A 173 5.71 -5.64 -21.29
N SER A 174 6.12 -5.62 -20.02
CA SER A 174 6.96 -6.63 -19.38
C SER A 174 6.52 -6.85 -17.93
N PRO A 175 6.63 -8.08 -17.40
CA PRO A 175 6.41 -8.36 -15.98
C PRO A 175 7.44 -7.68 -15.08
N ARG A 176 8.59 -7.30 -15.65
CA ARG A 176 9.66 -6.55 -14.99
C ARG A 176 9.61 -5.11 -15.51
N GLY A 177 8.64 -4.34 -15.04
CA GLY A 177 8.50 -2.92 -15.38
C GLY A 177 9.65 -2.11 -14.78
N ALA A 178 9.36 -1.34 -13.73
CA ALA A 178 10.37 -0.62 -12.97
C ALA A 178 10.77 -1.42 -11.71
N LEU A 179 12.05 -1.38 -11.36
CA LEU A 179 12.56 -2.03 -10.15
C LEU A 179 12.00 -1.31 -8.91
N CYS A 180 11.54 -2.07 -7.92
CA CYS A 180 11.04 -1.47 -6.68
C CYS A 180 12.15 -0.68 -5.98
N PRO A 181 11.95 0.61 -5.68
CA PRO A 181 12.97 1.42 -5.01
C PRO A 181 13.25 0.92 -3.59
N LYS A 182 14.47 1.17 -3.10
CA LYS A 182 14.84 0.91 -1.70
C LYS A 182 13.87 1.61 -0.76
N GLY A 183 13.50 0.96 0.34
CA GLY A 183 12.62 1.53 1.35
C GLY A 183 11.13 1.33 1.09
N LYS A 184 10.76 0.89 -0.11
CA LYS A 184 9.40 0.53 -0.49
C LYS A 184 9.30 -0.99 -0.71
N VAL A 185 8.08 -1.47 -0.81
CA VAL A 185 7.75 -2.86 -1.12
C VAL A 185 6.86 -2.92 -2.36
N CYS A 186 7.11 -3.91 -3.21
CA CYS A 186 6.33 -4.18 -4.41
C CYS A 186 5.92 -5.65 -4.42
N PRO A 187 4.78 -6.01 -3.80
CA PRO A 187 4.19 -7.35 -3.96
C PRO A 187 3.86 -7.65 -5.43
N PRO A 188 3.57 -8.92 -5.78
CA PRO A 188 3.09 -9.24 -7.13
C PRO A 188 1.86 -8.38 -7.48
N GLN A 189 1.74 -8.02 -8.76
CA GLN A 189 0.66 -7.15 -9.28
C GLN A 189 0.69 -5.69 -8.78
N SER A 190 1.86 -5.18 -8.37
CA SER A 190 1.99 -3.78 -7.92
C SER A 190 1.99 -2.79 -9.09
N SER A 191 1.08 -1.82 -9.06
CA SER A 191 1.05 -0.68 -9.99
C SER A 191 1.99 0.46 -9.61
N ALA A 192 2.35 0.54 -8.32
CA ALA A 192 3.26 1.54 -7.77
C ALA A 192 3.98 0.98 -6.53
N PRO A 193 5.14 1.56 -6.13
CA PRO A 193 5.81 1.22 -4.88
C PRO A 193 4.97 1.57 -3.66
N GLN A 194 4.91 0.65 -2.68
CA GLN A 194 4.13 0.83 -1.46
C GLN A 194 5.04 1.09 -0.25
N ASP A 195 4.57 1.89 0.69
CA ASP A 195 5.25 2.10 1.97
C ASP A 195 5.16 0.85 2.86
N CYS A 196 6.26 0.52 3.52
CA CYS A 196 6.22 -0.49 4.57
C CYS A 196 5.47 0.04 5.80
N PRO A 197 4.73 -0.82 6.51
CA PRO A 197 4.12 -0.45 7.78
C PRO A 197 5.20 -0.06 8.80
N PRO A 198 4.86 0.77 9.81
CA PRO A 198 5.79 1.15 10.87
C PRO A 198 6.45 -0.07 11.53
N GLY A 199 7.76 0.00 11.77
CA GLY A 199 8.54 -1.11 12.34
C GLY A 199 9.07 -2.12 11.31
N TYR A 200 8.75 -1.95 10.02
CA TYR A 200 9.29 -2.74 8.93
C TYR A 200 9.99 -1.85 7.88
N SER A 201 11.00 -2.38 7.21
CA SER A 201 11.73 -1.71 6.12
C SER A 201 12.23 -2.71 5.07
N THR A 202 12.72 -2.19 3.95
CA THR A 202 13.40 -2.98 2.92
C THR A 202 14.84 -2.50 2.78
N PHE A 203 15.78 -3.44 2.90
CA PHE A 203 17.22 -3.12 2.92
C PHE A 203 17.82 -2.98 1.51
N ALA A 204 17.14 -3.51 0.49
CA ALA A 204 17.58 -3.53 -0.90
C ALA A 204 16.44 -3.15 -1.85
N ALA A 205 16.81 -2.63 -3.02
CA ALA A 205 15.88 -2.49 -4.14
C ALA A 205 15.36 -3.87 -4.58
N GLY A 206 14.18 -3.90 -5.19
CA GLY A 206 13.56 -5.14 -5.64
C GLY A 206 12.91 -5.97 -4.54
N ALA A 207 12.65 -5.38 -3.37
CA ALA A 207 11.99 -6.07 -2.28
C ALA A 207 10.48 -6.28 -2.54
N SER A 208 10.03 -7.53 -2.40
CA SER A 208 8.61 -7.91 -2.50
C SER A 208 7.91 -8.07 -1.16
N THR A 209 8.68 -8.07 -0.07
CA THR A 209 8.20 -8.23 1.30
C THR A 209 8.95 -7.26 2.21
N CYS A 210 8.26 -6.65 3.16
CA CYS A 210 8.92 -5.85 4.19
C CYS A 210 9.59 -6.75 5.23
N SER A 211 10.78 -6.36 5.67
CA SER A 211 11.51 -7.05 6.73
C SER A 211 11.37 -6.27 8.04
N ARG A 212 11.22 -7.00 9.15
CA ARG A 212 11.12 -6.40 10.47
C ARG A 212 12.47 -5.81 10.89
N CYS A 213 12.43 -4.65 11.54
CA CYS A 213 13.64 -4.00 12.02
C CYS A 213 14.18 -4.69 13.28
N VAL A 214 15.49 -4.77 13.40
CA VAL A 214 16.15 -5.46 14.52
C VAL A 214 16.32 -4.50 15.69
N ALA A 215 16.31 -5.01 16.92
CA ALA A 215 16.55 -4.21 18.12
C ALA A 215 17.85 -3.38 17.98
N GLY A 216 17.81 -2.12 18.43
CA GLY A 216 18.90 -1.15 18.28
C GLY A 216 18.95 -0.43 16.94
N THR A 217 18.07 -0.73 15.98
CA THR A 217 17.94 0.01 14.71
C THR A 217 16.59 0.68 14.58
N SER A 218 16.55 1.86 13.96
CA SER A 218 15.31 2.57 13.62
C SER A 218 15.09 2.59 12.12
N CYS A 219 13.85 2.35 11.72
CA CYS A 219 13.43 2.33 10.32
C CYS A 219 12.44 3.46 10.06
N THR A 220 12.92 4.51 9.41
CA THR A 220 12.10 5.68 9.05
C THR A 220 12.25 5.96 7.56
N GLY A 221 11.16 5.87 6.81
CA GLY A 221 11.13 6.27 5.40
C GLY A 221 12.02 5.43 4.48
N GLY A 222 12.38 4.20 4.87
CA GLY A 222 13.21 3.32 4.04
C GLY A 222 14.71 3.40 4.30
N ASP A 223 15.13 4.28 5.20
CA ASP A 223 16.50 4.30 5.72
C ASP A 223 16.56 3.61 7.07
N VAL A 224 17.61 2.80 7.20
CA VAL A 224 17.90 2.02 8.40
C VAL A 224 19.14 2.64 9.03
N GLY A 225 18.92 3.24 10.19
CA GLY A 225 19.97 3.86 10.99
C GLY A 225 20.05 3.22 12.38
N PRO A 226 21.12 3.51 13.13
CA PRO A 226 21.15 3.21 14.55
C PRO A 226 20.00 3.94 15.25
N CYS A 227 19.45 3.33 16.31
CA CYS A 227 18.36 3.94 17.06
C CYS A 227 18.80 5.32 17.60
N PRO A 228 18.05 6.41 17.35
CA PRO A 228 18.54 7.75 17.65
C PRO A 228 18.65 7.99 19.16
N ALA A 229 19.61 8.84 19.55
CA ALA A 229 19.77 9.26 20.94
C ALA A 229 18.44 9.81 21.52
N GLY A 230 18.20 9.54 22.81
CA GLY A 230 16.97 9.84 23.52
C GLY A 230 15.79 8.88 23.26
N SER A 231 16.01 7.82 22.48
CA SER A 231 15.01 6.78 22.21
C SER A 231 15.62 5.38 22.28
N TYR A 232 14.77 4.37 22.35
CA TYR A 232 15.13 2.96 22.27
C TYR A 232 14.28 2.24 21.23
N CYS A 233 14.85 1.18 20.66
CA CYS A 233 14.26 0.42 19.57
C CYS A 233 14.29 -1.06 19.96
N ASP A 234 13.13 -1.60 20.34
CA ASP A 234 12.90 -3.00 20.73
C ASP A 234 12.81 -3.97 19.53
N GLY A 235 12.87 -3.42 18.31
CA GLY A 235 12.67 -4.17 17.07
C GLY A 235 11.21 -4.50 16.80
N GLU A 236 10.27 -3.98 17.58
CA GLU A 236 8.82 -4.20 17.44
C GLU A 236 8.12 -2.90 16.99
N ASN A 237 8.72 -1.76 17.30
CA ASN A 237 8.18 -0.44 17.01
C ASN A 237 9.23 0.49 16.35
N ASN A 238 8.75 1.60 15.77
CA ASN A 238 9.62 2.74 15.47
C ASN A 238 10.19 3.33 16.78
N ALA A 239 11.28 4.10 16.70
CA ALA A 239 12.02 4.64 17.84
C ALA A 239 11.12 5.16 18.98
N GLN A 240 11.15 4.49 20.13
CA GLN A 240 10.35 4.82 21.31
C GLN A 240 11.12 5.78 22.21
N LEU A 241 10.50 6.89 22.60
CA LEU A 241 11.17 7.85 23.47
C LEU A 241 11.47 7.25 24.84
N CYS A 242 12.66 7.53 25.39
CA CYS A 242 13.00 7.12 26.75
C CYS A 242 11.93 7.65 27.74
N PRO A 243 11.53 6.83 28.72
CA PRO A 243 10.53 7.23 29.70
C PRO A 243 11.03 8.39 30.57
N PRO A 244 10.11 9.12 31.22
CA PRO A 244 10.48 10.18 32.18
C PRO A 244 11.46 9.68 33.25
N GLY A 245 12.31 10.56 33.75
CA GLY A 245 13.39 10.22 34.67
C GLY A 245 14.63 9.59 34.01
N LYS A 246 14.57 9.25 32.72
CA LYS A 246 15.70 8.65 32.00
C LYS A 246 16.12 9.46 30.76
N TYR A 247 17.38 9.31 30.37
CA TYR A 247 17.97 9.89 29.15
C TYR A 247 18.85 8.85 28.45
N MET A 248 19.20 9.08 27.19
CA MET A 248 20.04 8.19 26.40
C MET A 248 20.96 8.99 25.48
N PRO A 249 22.25 9.14 25.83
CA PRO A 249 23.21 9.93 25.08
C PRO A 249 23.82 9.19 23.88
N PHE A 250 23.71 7.86 23.86
CA PHE A 250 24.26 7.02 22.79
C PHE A 250 23.18 6.56 21.82
N GLU A 251 23.59 6.31 20.59
CA GLU A 251 22.74 5.66 19.60
C GLU A 251 22.73 4.13 19.79
N GLY A 252 21.69 3.46 19.28
CA GLY A 252 21.62 1.99 19.28
C GLY A 252 20.98 1.34 20.51
N ALA A 253 20.25 2.11 21.31
CA ALA A 253 19.49 1.59 22.45
C ALA A 253 18.49 0.49 22.04
N THR A 254 18.56 -0.68 22.67
CA THR A 254 17.75 -1.86 22.31
C THR A 254 16.46 -2.00 23.12
N ASN A 255 16.35 -1.36 24.29
CA ASN A 255 15.18 -1.43 25.17
C ASN A 255 15.12 -0.24 26.14
N ALA A 256 14.02 -0.12 26.89
CA ALA A 256 13.80 0.95 27.87
C ALA A 256 14.80 0.94 29.05
N ASP A 257 15.42 -0.22 29.32
CA ASP A 257 16.42 -0.38 30.36
C ASP A 257 17.80 0.13 29.94
N ALA A 258 18.07 0.18 28.64
CA ALA A 258 19.26 0.82 28.08
C ALA A 258 19.26 2.34 28.32
N CYS A 259 18.09 2.97 28.55
CA CYS A 259 18.02 4.37 28.95
C CYS A 259 18.60 4.54 30.36
N LEU A 260 19.54 5.47 30.50
CA LEU A 260 20.21 5.79 31.76
C LEU A 260 19.30 6.63 32.65
N PRO A 261 19.19 6.33 33.96
CA PRO A 261 18.47 7.19 34.89
C PRO A 261 19.20 8.53 35.05
N CYS A 262 18.44 9.62 35.20
CA CYS A 262 19.00 10.91 35.61
C CYS A 262 19.68 10.76 36.98
N PRO A 263 20.88 11.33 37.19
CA PRO A 263 21.58 11.21 38.46
C PRO A 263 20.81 11.87 39.61
N GLU A 264 21.22 11.58 40.84
CA GLU A 264 20.72 12.29 42.03
C GLU A 264 20.89 13.81 41.88
N GLY A 265 20.00 14.57 42.52
CA GLY A 265 19.98 16.02 42.39
C GLY A 265 19.40 16.52 41.06
N THR A 266 18.90 15.64 40.20
CA THR A 266 18.22 16.01 38.95
C THR A 266 16.88 15.28 38.80
N VAL A 267 15.95 15.89 38.06
CA VAL A 267 14.62 15.37 37.76
C VAL A 267 14.35 15.49 36.26
N ARG A 268 13.46 14.66 35.73
CA ARG A 268 13.05 14.78 34.32
C ARG A 268 11.59 14.38 34.13
N LEU A 269 10.76 15.38 33.87
CA LEU A 269 9.33 15.18 33.59
C LEU A 269 9.07 14.78 32.13
N HIS A 270 9.87 15.33 31.21
CA HIS A 270 9.67 15.15 29.77
C HIS A 270 10.27 13.84 29.26
N ARG A 271 9.65 13.24 28.23
CA ARG A 271 10.24 12.09 27.51
C ARG A 271 11.44 12.56 26.66
N SER A 272 12.19 11.62 26.10
CA SER A 272 13.27 11.84 25.10
C SER A 272 14.44 12.73 25.51
N GLY A 273 15.43 12.17 26.20
CA GLY A 273 16.66 12.87 26.61
C GLY A 273 17.86 12.47 25.80
N ARG A 274 18.48 13.39 25.06
CA ARG A 274 19.65 13.07 24.22
C ARG A 274 20.99 13.30 24.91
N GLU A 275 20.97 13.88 26.11
CA GLU A 275 22.16 14.28 26.85
C GLU A 275 21.80 14.51 28.33
N LEU A 276 22.83 14.62 29.17
CA LEU A 276 22.67 14.78 30.63
C LEU A 276 22.03 16.13 31.00
N SER A 277 22.29 17.18 30.23
CA SER A 277 21.67 18.51 30.36
C SER A 277 20.16 18.50 30.14
N ALA A 278 19.61 17.42 29.60
CA ALA A 278 18.17 17.25 29.50
C ALA A 278 17.54 16.72 30.80
N CYS A 279 18.33 16.45 31.84
CA CYS A 279 17.85 16.27 33.21
C CYS A 279 17.86 17.64 33.89
N ASP A 280 16.68 18.11 34.28
CA ASP A 280 16.54 19.40 34.95
C ASP A 280 17.10 19.28 36.37
N PRO A 281 17.91 20.23 36.84
CA PRO A 281 18.38 20.23 38.21
C PRO A 281 17.21 20.30 39.20
N CYS A 282 17.37 19.69 40.37
CA CYS A 282 16.34 19.68 41.40
C CYS A 282 15.99 21.13 41.78
N PRO A 283 14.70 21.51 41.75
CA PRO A 283 14.30 22.89 41.99
C PRO A 283 14.70 23.33 43.40
N GLU A 284 15.02 24.61 43.52
CA GLU A 284 15.45 25.22 44.78
C GLU A 284 14.44 24.98 45.92
N GLY A 285 14.96 24.78 47.14
CA GLY A 285 14.14 24.45 48.31
C GLY A 285 13.62 23.00 48.35
N SER A 286 13.93 22.17 47.34
CA SER A 286 13.55 20.75 47.29
C SER A 286 14.78 19.84 47.20
N TYR A 287 14.62 18.56 47.56
CA TYR A 287 15.69 17.56 47.48
C TYR A 287 15.28 16.34 46.65
N CYS A 288 16.28 15.79 45.96
CA CYS A 288 16.15 14.70 45.00
C CYS A 288 17.20 13.59 45.30
N PRO A 289 16.90 12.66 46.22
CA PRO A 289 17.87 11.73 46.82
C PRO A 289 18.10 10.45 46.01
N SER A 290 17.41 10.26 44.90
CA SER A 290 17.46 9.01 44.14
C SER A 290 17.58 9.30 42.65
N PRO A 291 18.32 8.47 41.90
CA PRO A 291 18.38 8.61 40.46
C PRO A 291 17.04 8.23 39.81
N GLY A 292 16.76 8.77 38.63
CA GLY A 292 15.57 8.41 37.86
C GLY A 292 14.28 9.14 38.26
N LEU A 293 14.38 10.22 39.05
CA LEU A 293 13.23 10.96 39.52
C LEU A 293 12.55 11.74 38.38
N THR A 294 11.21 11.69 38.37
CA THR A 294 10.38 12.47 37.43
C THR A 294 9.94 13.80 38.01
N ARG A 295 9.98 13.91 39.35
CA ARG A 295 9.65 15.06 40.18
C ARG A 295 10.43 14.99 41.49
N GLU A 296 10.50 16.12 42.17
CA GLU A 296 11.04 16.30 43.51
C GLU A 296 10.37 15.38 44.55
N VAL A 297 11.16 14.89 45.52
CA VAL A 297 10.66 13.99 46.58
C VAL A 297 10.02 14.78 47.72
N GLY A 298 10.58 15.95 48.05
CA GLY A 298 10.04 16.81 49.09
C GLY A 298 10.87 18.07 49.32
N LYS A 299 10.39 18.90 50.25
CA LYS A 299 11.06 20.12 50.69
C LYS A 299 12.08 19.85 51.78
N CYS A 300 13.08 20.71 51.87
CA CYS A 300 14.10 20.57 52.91
C CYS A 300 13.58 20.90 54.32
N SER A 301 14.19 20.24 55.31
CA SER A 301 13.79 20.37 56.71
C SER A 301 14.17 21.74 57.28
N VAL A 302 13.42 22.20 58.29
CA VAL A 302 13.73 23.45 59.02
C VAL A 302 15.15 23.39 59.59
N GLY A 303 15.88 24.50 59.48
CA GLY A 303 17.29 24.58 59.88
C GLY A 303 18.29 24.22 58.77
N PHE A 304 17.81 23.82 57.59
CA PHE A 304 18.60 23.54 56.40
C PHE A 304 18.06 24.31 55.19
N TYR A 305 18.94 24.69 54.28
CA TYR A 305 18.56 25.28 52.98
C TYR A 305 19.06 24.39 51.85
N CYS A 306 18.33 24.38 50.73
CA CYS A 306 18.61 23.53 49.60
C CYS A 306 18.79 24.37 48.33
N PRO A 307 20.03 24.59 47.89
CA PRO A 307 20.28 25.19 46.58
C PRO A 307 19.83 24.25 45.46
N GLU A 308 19.79 24.77 44.25
CA GLU A 308 19.53 24.00 43.03
C GLU A 308 20.41 22.74 42.96
N GLY A 309 19.79 21.60 42.67
CA GLY A 309 20.50 20.31 42.59
C GLY A 309 20.68 19.55 43.91
N SER A 310 20.00 19.95 44.99
CA SER A 310 20.14 19.30 46.30
C SER A 310 19.69 17.82 46.29
N THR A 311 20.51 16.95 46.89
CA THR A 311 20.26 15.50 46.99
C THR A 311 19.64 15.08 48.32
N GLU A 312 19.90 15.80 49.40
CA GLU A 312 19.52 15.38 50.76
C GLU A 312 18.46 16.27 51.42
N ILE A 313 17.63 15.65 52.28
CA ILE A 313 16.60 16.34 53.08
C ILE A 313 17.19 17.35 54.09
N ALA A 314 18.42 17.09 54.52
CA ALA A 314 19.21 17.90 55.44
C ALA A 314 20.37 18.57 54.69
N GLY A 315 20.08 19.18 53.53
CA GLY A 315 21.05 19.73 52.56
C GLY A 315 22.19 20.55 53.16
N ASN A 316 22.13 21.89 53.07
CA ASN A 316 23.15 22.74 53.69
C ASN A 316 22.68 23.27 55.04
N ILE A 317 23.54 23.19 56.05
CA ILE A 317 23.27 23.74 57.39
C ILE A 317 23.04 25.24 57.28
N CYS A 318 21.97 25.75 57.88
CA CYS A 318 21.70 27.18 57.90
C CYS A 318 22.85 27.97 58.55
N PRO A 319 23.48 28.92 57.85
CA PRO A 319 24.59 29.69 58.40
C PRO A 319 24.15 30.57 59.58
N ALA A 320 25.06 30.76 60.53
CA ALA A 320 24.80 31.59 61.70
C ALA A 320 24.48 33.04 61.30
N GLY A 321 23.42 33.60 61.87
CA GLY A 321 22.93 34.94 61.52
C GLY A 321 21.82 34.95 60.45
N SER A 322 21.43 33.80 59.92
CA SER A 322 20.30 33.63 59.00
C SER A 322 19.26 32.66 59.55
N ARG A 323 18.02 32.72 59.04
CA ARG A 323 16.95 31.76 59.31
C ARG A 323 16.68 30.92 58.05
N CYS A 324 16.45 29.62 58.26
CA CYS A 324 16.10 28.65 57.23
C CYS A 324 14.82 27.90 57.63
N GLY A 325 13.68 28.29 57.09
CA GLY A 325 12.39 27.60 57.16
C GLY A 325 12.30 26.38 56.22
N SER A 326 11.14 25.71 56.20
CA SER A 326 10.98 24.50 55.39
C SER A 326 10.92 24.82 53.89
N GLY A 327 11.82 24.21 53.14
CA GLY A 327 11.93 24.37 51.69
C GLY A 327 12.48 25.72 51.24
N GLU A 328 13.40 26.30 52.00
CA GLU A 328 14.06 27.55 51.61
C GLU A 328 15.28 27.28 50.71
N ALA A 329 15.34 28.03 49.60
CA ALA A 329 16.39 27.98 48.59
C ALA A 329 17.69 28.63 49.04
N GLU A 330 17.58 29.75 49.75
CA GLU A 330 18.69 30.58 50.19
C GLU A 330 18.45 31.06 51.64
N PRO A 331 19.49 31.11 52.49
CA PRO A 331 19.35 31.53 53.88
C PRO A 331 18.92 32.99 54.01
N GLN A 332 17.80 33.25 54.70
CA GLN A 332 17.31 34.61 54.91
C GLN A 332 18.06 35.29 56.05
N ALA A 333 18.77 36.38 55.77
CA ALA A 333 19.47 37.14 56.79
C ALA A 333 18.50 37.64 57.88
N CYS A 334 18.88 37.45 59.14
CA CYS A 334 18.14 38.02 60.27
C CYS A 334 18.31 39.55 60.24
N GLN A 335 17.22 40.28 59.99
CA GLN A 335 17.23 41.74 60.10
C GLN A 335 17.58 42.17 61.53
N ALA A 336 18.33 43.26 61.66
CA ALA A 336 18.77 43.80 62.95
C ALA A 336 17.55 44.06 63.86
N GLY A 337 17.41 43.22 64.90
CA GLY A 337 16.30 43.26 65.86
C GLY A 337 15.42 42.01 65.93
N ALA A 338 15.55 41.06 64.99
CA ALA A 338 14.83 39.79 65.07
C ALA A 338 15.63 38.75 65.88
N ARG A 339 15.13 38.38 67.08
CA ARG A 339 15.63 37.23 67.85
C ARG A 339 14.95 35.95 67.34
N GLY A 340 15.71 35.04 66.74
CA GLY A 340 15.33 33.63 66.72
C GLY A 340 15.37 33.05 68.14
N PRO A 341 14.73 31.89 68.41
CA PRO A 341 14.82 31.27 69.73
C PRO A 341 16.30 30.96 70.03
N ALA A 342 16.82 31.59 71.08
CA ALA A 342 18.16 31.35 71.56
C ALA A 342 18.23 29.92 72.12
N VAL A 343 18.94 29.04 71.43
CA VAL A 343 19.50 27.82 72.05
C VAL A 343 20.70 28.29 72.86
N LEU A 344 20.50 28.53 74.15
CA LEU A 344 21.59 28.71 75.12
C LEU A 344 21.12 28.18 76.48
N SER A 345 21.58 26.97 76.76
CA SER A 345 22.01 26.44 78.07
C SER A 345 21.71 27.30 79.30
N VAL A 346 20.89 26.77 80.21
CA VAL A 346 20.91 27.15 81.63
C VAL A 346 20.92 25.87 82.46
N PHE A 347 22.10 25.58 83.02
CA PHE A 347 22.26 24.76 84.22
C PHE A 347 21.50 25.43 85.38
N GLU A 348 20.77 24.61 86.13
CA GLU A 348 20.21 24.78 87.49
C GLU A 348 19.82 26.18 88.01
N PHE A 349 18.54 26.35 88.39
CA PHE A 349 18.14 26.49 89.80
C PHE A 349 16.60 26.55 89.94
N SER A 350 16.08 25.63 90.75
CA SER A 350 15.03 25.78 91.78
C SER A 350 13.71 26.50 91.47
N ALA A 351 12.64 25.71 91.59
CA ALA A 351 11.43 25.93 92.39
C ALA A 351 10.90 27.38 92.54
N ALA A 352 9.70 27.64 92.02
CA ALA A 352 8.48 27.75 92.83
C ALA A 352 7.32 28.37 92.03
N VAL A 353 6.20 27.62 92.03
CA VAL A 353 4.85 28.09 92.35
C VAL A 353 4.34 29.36 91.63
N ILE A 354 3.47 29.17 90.63
CA ILE A 354 2.07 29.68 90.64
C ILE A 354 1.15 28.64 89.95
N ARG A 355 0.26 28.00 90.72
CA ARG A 355 -1.04 27.39 90.35
C ARG A 355 -2.14 28.32 90.96
N PRO A 356 -3.46 28.16 90.74
CA PRO A 356 -4.29 27.37 89.79
C PRO A 356 -5.26 28.34 89.01
N GLU A 357 -6.20 27.98 88.12
CA GLU A 357 -7.41 27.14 88.26
C GLU A 357 -8.00 26.76 86.87
N GLY A 358 -8.81 25.69 86.84
CA GLY A 358 -9.89 25.55 85.85
C GLY A 358 -9.88 24.31 84.96
N VAL A 359 -9.71 23.12 85.55
CA VAL A 359 -9.97 21.82 84.93
C VAL A 359 -11.48 21.52 84.98
N PRO A 360 -12.08 20.93 83.92
CA PRO A 360 -13.01 19.83 84.14
C PRO A 360 -12.36 18.53 83.67
N THR A 361 -12.15 17.66 84.64
CA THR A 361 -11.79 16.27 84.45
C THR A 361 -12.97 15.56 83.80
N SER A 362 -12.75 14.92 82.67
CA SER A 362 -13.46 13.68 82.36
C SER A 362 -12.47 12.66 81.83
N ALA A 363 -12.25 11.65 82.65
CA ALA A 363 -11.47 10.46 82.40
C ALA A 363 -12.16 9.56 81.34
N ALA A 364 -12.23 10.01 80.08
CA ALA A 364 -12.88 9.24 79.01
C ALA A 364 -12.09 9.14 77.70
N ALA A 365 -10.94 9.81 77.54
CA ALA A 365 -10.23 9.85 76.25
C ALA A 365 -8.87 9.13 76.22
N ALA A 366 -8.52 8.36 77.26
CA ALA A 366 -7.30 7.54 77.29
C ALA A 366 -7.54 6.03 77.09
N ALA A 367 -8.80 5.59 76.93
CA ALA A 367 -9.14 4.19 76.66
C ALA A 367 -9.45 3.89 75.17
N ALA A 368 -9.57 4.90 74.31
CA ALA A 368 -9.94 4.70 72.90
C ALA A 368 -8.74 4.48 71.94
N VAL A 369 -7.53 4.90 72.31
CA VAL A 369 -6.36 4.82 71.40
C VAL A 369 -5.54 3.54 71.62
N ALA A 370 -5.66 2.87 72.77
CA ALA A 370 -5.06 1.55 72.98
C ALA A 370 -5.89 0.39 72.40
N ALA A 371 -7.19 0.60 72.09
CA ALA A 371 -8.04 -0.39 71.43
C ALA A 371 -7.96 -0.35 69.89
N ALA A 372 -7.51 0.77 69.30
CA ALA A 372 -7.36 0.92 67.85
C ALA A 372 -6.08 0.28 67.30
N ALA A 373 -5.05 0.10 68.13
CA ALA A 373 -3.78 -0.52 67.72
C ALA A 373 -3.82 -2.06 67.73
N ALA A 374 -4.77 -2.69 68.44
CA ALA A 374 -4.94 -4.14 68.46
C ALA A 374 -5.86 -4.67 67.34
N ALA A 375 -6.79 -3.86 66.81
CA ALA A 375 -7.68 -4.25 65.72
C ALA A 375 -6.98 -4.27 64.34
N ALA A 376 -5.98 -3.41 64.12
CA ALA A 376 -5.26 -3.34 62.84
C ALA A 376 -4.31 -4.53 62.62
N ALA A 377 -3.78 -5.14 63.69
CA ALA A 377 -2.90 -6.31 63.60
C ALA A 377 -3.66 -7.61 63.29
N VAL A 378 -4.91 -7.75 63.75
CA VAL A 378 -5.76 -8.93 63.47
C VAL A 378 -6.28 -8.91 62.03
N VAL A 379 -6.55 -7.73 61.46
CA VAL A 379 -6.98 -7.58 60.05
C VAL A 379 -5.83 -7.87 59.08
N ALA A 380 -4.59 -7.49 59.42
CA ALA A 380 -3.40 -7.80 58.62
C ALA A 380 -3.05 -9.31 58.65
N ALA A 381 -3.25 -9.99 59.78
CA ALA A 381 -3.04 -11.43 59.89
C ALA A 381 -4.15 -12.26 59.21
N ALA A 382 -5.40 -11.79 59.22
CA ALA A 382 -6.51 -12.44 58.51
C ALA A 382 -6.40 -12.30 56.98
N ALA A 383 -5.89 -11.17 56.47
CA ALA A 383 -5.67 -10.96 55.05
C ALA A 383 -4.57 -11.88 54.48
N ALA A 384 -3.51 -12.16 55.26
CA ALA A 384 -2.46 -13.10 54.86
C ALA A 384 -2.95 -14.56 54.81
N ALA A 385 -3.89 -14.96 55.67
CA ALA A 385 -4.49 -16.30 55.66
C ALA A 385 -5.47 -16.51 54.48
N VAL A 386 -6.20 -15.47 54.05
CA VAL A 386 -7.12 -15.53 52.89
C VAL A 386 -6.34 -15.62 51.57
N VAL A 387 -5.19 -14.94 51.46
CA VAL A 387 -4.32 -15.02 50.27
C VAL A 387 -3.62 -16.38 50.19
N ALA A 388 -3.25 -17.00 51.33
CA ALA A 388 -2.71 -18.36 51.37
C ALA A 388 -3.76 -19.45 51.05
N ALA A 389 -5.02 -19.26 51.45
CA ALA A 389 -6.12 -20.18 51.11
C ALA A 389 -6.56 -20.05 49.64
N ALA A 390 -6.50 -18.85 49.05
CA ALA A 390 -6.77 -18.63 47.62
C ALA A 390 -5.69 -19.24 46.73
N ALA A 391 -4.43 -19.28 47.18
CA ALA A 391 -3.33 -19.94 46.47
C ALA A 391 -3.45 -21.48 46.47
N ALA A 392 -4.11 -22.07 47.48
CA ALA A 392 -4.36 -23.52 47.53
C ALA A 392 -5.56 -23.95 46.66
N ALA A 393 -6.57 -23.09 46.45
CA ALA A 393 -7.71 -23.38 45.58
C ALA A 393 -7.36 -23.37 44.09
N VAL A 394 -6.48 -22.45 43.65
CA VAL A 394 -6.01 -22.36 42.25
C VAL A 394 -5.11 -23.55 41.87
N ALA A 395 -4.48 -24.21 42.84
CA ALA A 395 -3.68 -25.42 42.61
C ALA A 395 -4.52 -26.70 42.42
N VAL A 396 -5.78 -26.73 42.90
CA VAL A 396 -6.70 -27.88 42.74
C VAL A 396 -7.39 -27.86 41.36
N GLU A 397 -7.76 -26.68 40.84
CA GLU A 397 -8.32 -26.53 39.48
C GLU A 397 -7.29 -26.78 38.35
N ALA A 398 -6.00 -26.60 38.63
CA ALA A 398 -4.91 -26.92 37.69
C ALA A 398 -4.60 -28.43 37.62
N ALA A 399 -5.05 -29.23 38.61
CA ALA A 399 -4.85 -30.68 38.62
C ALA A 399 -5.98 -31.46 37.92
N GLU A 400 -7.22 -30.95 37.89
CA GLU A 400 -8.32 -31.57 37.14
C GLU A 400 -8.26 -31.33 35.63
N THR A 401 -7.66 -30.21 35.19
CA THR A 401 -7.52 -29.87 33.77
C THR A 401 -6.35 -30.59 33.08
N ALA A 402 -5.30 -30.95 33.83
CA ALA A 402 -4.17 -31.74 33.32
C ALA A 402 -4.47 -33.25 33.21
N GLY A 403 -5.40 -33.78 34.02
CA GLY A 403 -5.82 -35.18 33.97
C GLY A 403 -6.77 -35.52 32.81
N PHE A 404 -7.55 -34.55 32.32
CA PHE A 404 -8.53 -34.77 31.26
C PHE A 404 -7.92 -34.75 29.84
N GLN A 405 -6.83 -34.01 29.63
CA GLN A 405 -6.17 -33.93 28.32
C GLN A 405 -5.31 -35.16 27.99
N PHE A 406 -4.78 -35.87 29.00
CA PHE A 406 -3.99 -37.09 28.79
C PHE A 406 -4.83 -38.35 28.45
N VAL A 407 -6.10 -38.39 28.87
CA VAL A 407 -7.01 -39.51 28.57
C VAL A 407 -7.61 -39.39 27.16
N VAL A 408 -7.82 -38.18 26.64
CA VAL A 408 -8.39 -37.96 25.30
C VAL A 408 -7.37 -38.19 24.18
N GLN A 409 -6.07 -37.96 24.42
CA GLN A 409 -5.03 -38.16 23.41
C GLN A 409 -4.56 -39.61 23.25
N SER A 410 -4.80 -40.48 24.25
CA SER A 410 -4.46 -41.91 24.19
C SER A 410 -5.55 -42.79 23.55
N LEU A 411 -6.78 -42.29 23.38
CA LEU A 411 -7.90 -43.04 22.77
C LEU A 411 -8.04 -42.85 21.25
N CYS A 412 -7.32 -41.91 20.63
CA CYS A 412 -7.38 -41.66 19.18
C CYS A 412 -6.33 -42.43 18.36
N MET A 413 -5.34 -43.07 19.01
CA MET A 413 -4.26 -43.84 18.37
C MET A 413 -4.47 -45.37 18.42
N ARG A 414 -5.71 -45.85 18.64
CA ARG A 414 -6.02 -47.30 18.67
C ARG A 414 -7.21 -47.77 17.83
N ARG A 415 -7.82 -46.91 17.03
CA ARG A 415 -8.75 -47.31 15.96
C ARG A 415 -8.72 -46.29 14.83
N LEU A 416 -7.80 -46.51 13.88
CA LEU A 416 -7.96 -46.35 12.44
C LEU A 416 -6.72 -46.93 11.75
#